data_AF-A0A2S6U5G1-F1
#
_entry.id   AF-A0A2S6U5G1-F1
#
_cell.length_a   1.000
_cell.length_b   1.000
_cell.length_c   1.000
_cell.angle_alpha   90.00
_cell.angle_beta   90.00
_cell.angle_gamma   90.00
#
_symmetry.space_group_name_H-M   'P 1'
#
loop_
_entity.id
_entity.type
_entity.pdbx_description
1 polymer ?
#
loop_
_entity_poly.entity_id
_entity_poly.type
_entity_poly.pdbx_seq_one_letter_code
_entity_poly.pdbx_strand_id
1 'polypeptide(L)'
;MLQGGVSIAGEIFAAVIFDISGGGAKVQVKEAGNKAENAMPKTAILTIPEFGDFEGDIVWTDDEYIGIHFHENHKTTVKLITG
;
A
#
# COMPACT_ATOMS: atom_id res chain seq x y z
N MET A 1 6.00 6.45 -12.64
CA MET A 1 5.45 5.34 -11.82
C MET A 1 6.44 5.10 -10.71
N LEU A 2 5.98 5.08 -9.46
CA LEU A 2 6.85 4.87 -8.31
C LEU A 2 6.93 3.37 -8.00
N GLN A 3 8.08 2.90 -7.56
CA GLN A 3 8.23 1.53 -7.06
C GLN A 3 8.08 1.52 -5.55
N GLY A 4 7.40 0.52 -5.02
CA GLY A 4 7.18 0.33 -3.60
C GLY A 4 7.02 -1.13 -3.23
N GLY A 5 6.78 -1.37 -1.95
CA GLY A 5 6.33 -2.67 -1.44
C GLY A 5 4.91 -2.54 -0.92
N VAL A 6 4.08 -3.57 -1.08
CA VAL A 6 2.84 -3.69 -0.33
C VAL A 6 2.97 -4.89 0.61
N SER A 7 2.67 -4.69 1.89
CA SER A 7 2.56 -5.76 2.87
C SER A 7 1.08 -6.12 3.04
N ILE A 8 0.72 -7.37 2.75
CA ILE A 8 -0.65 -7.89 2.88
C ILE A 8 -0.57 -9.15 3.74
N ALA A 9 -1.32 -9.18 4.85
CA ALA A 9 -1.30 -10.29 5.80
C ALA A 9 0.11 -10.68 6.31
N GLY A 10 1.05 -9.72 6.34
CA GLY A 10 2.43 -9.92 6.79
C GLY A 10 3.40 -10.40 5.70
N GLU A 11 2.93 -10.65 4.48
CA GLU A 11 3.78 -10.93 3.32
C GLU A 11 4.02 -9.64 2.51
N ILE A 12 5.28 -9.39 2.15
CA ILE A 12 5.69 -8.20 1.39
C ILE A 12 5.82 -8.56 -0.09
N PHE A 13 5.12 -7.80 -0.94
CA PHE A 13 5.12 -7.95 -2.39
C PHE A 13 5.69 -6.69 -3.04
N ALA A 14 6.45 -6.86 -4.12
CA ALA A 14 6.87 -5.74 -4.94
C ALA A 14 5.67 -5.13 -5.68
N ALA A 15 5.49 -3.82 -5.54
CA ALA A 15 4.35 -3.10 -6.09
C ALA A 15 4.81 -1.91 -6.94
N VAL A 16 4.04 -1.61 -7.98
CA VAL A 16 4.22 -0.39 -8.78
C VAL A 16 3.05 0.54 -8.50
N ILE A 17 3.33 1.73 -7.97
CA ILE A 17 2.33 2.75 -7.70
C ILE A 17 2.05 3.52 -8.99
N PHE A 18 0.82 3.37 -9.47
CA PHE A 18 0.32 4.06 -10.65
C PHE A 18 -0.24 5.43 -10.28
N ASP A 19 -1.01 5.47 -9.20
CA ASP A 19 -1.68 6.67 -8.72
C ASP A 19 -1.72 6.67 -7.19
N ILE A 20 -1.48 7.84 -6.59
CA ILE A 20 -1.54 8.04 -5.15
C ILE A 20 -2.19 9.40 -4.86
N SER A 21 -3.11 9.40 -3.90
CA SER A 21 -3.85 10.55 -3.43
C SER A 21 -3.90 10.54 -1.90
N GLY A 22 -4.32 11.66 -1.29
CA GLY A 22 -4.46 11.73 0.17
C GLY A 22 -5.44 10.73 0.78
N GLY A 23 -6.35 10.16 -0.02
CA GLY A 23 -7.33 9.16 0.43
C GLY A 23 -7.00 7.70 0.04
N GLY A 24 -5.94 7.46 -0.72
CA GLY A 24 -5.62 6.10 -1.17
C GLY A 24 -4.68 6.02 -2.36
N ALA A 25 -4.31 4.81 -2.72
CA ALA A 25 -3.44 4.52 -3.85
C ALA A 25 -3.95 3.35 -4.70
N LYS A 26 -3.68 3.46 -6.00
CA LYS A 26 -3.77 2.37 -6.96
C LYS A 26 -2.39 1.81 -7.20
N VAL A 27 -2.18 0.56 -6.80
CA VAL A 27 -0.90 -0.12 -6.97
C VAL A 27 -1.09 -1.41 -7.76
N GLN A 28 -0.14 -1.69 -8.65
CA GLN A 28 -0.08 -2.92 -9.42
C GLN A 28 0.78 -3.93 -8.67
N VAL A 29 0.24 -5.11 -8.42
CA VAL A 29 0.91 -6.16 -7.65
C VAL A 29 0.59 -7.50 -8.30
N LYS A 30 1.47 -7.93 -9.21
CA LYS A 30 1.25 -9.11 -10.05
C LYS A 30 0.97 -10.40 -9.27
N GLU A 31 1.52 -10.52 -8.07
CA GLU A 31 1.38 -11.73 -7.25
C GLU A 31 0.40 -11.55 -6.07
N ALA A 32 -0.07 -10.32 -5.82
CA ALA A 32 -0.89 -10.06 -4.63
C ALA A 32 -2.39 -9.96 -4.90
N GLY A 33 -2.88 -9.95 -6.14
CA GLY A 33 -4.33 -9.88 -6.42
C GLY A 33 -5.12 -10.99 -5.70
N ASN A 34 -4.72 -12.25 -5.90
CA ASN A 34 -5.31 -13.40 -5.20
C ASN A 34 -5.11 -13.35 -3.68
N LYS A 35 -3.94 -12.89 -3.21
CA LYS A 35 -3.64 -12.81 -1.77
C LYS A 35 -4.44 -11.71 -1.08
N ALA A 36 -4.55 -10.54 -1.70
CA ALA A 36 -5.38 -9.41 -1.29
C ALA A 36 -6.86 -9.80 -1.28
N GLU A 37 -7.30 -10.60 -2.25
CA GLU A 37 -8.67 -11.11 -2.29
C GLU A 37 -8.96 -12.07 -1.11
N ASN A 38 -7.99 -12.88 -0.71
CA ASN A 38 -8.14 -13.85 0.37
C ASN A 38 -7.65 -13.33 1.75
N ALA A 39 -7.08 -12.12 1.81
CA ALA A 39 -6.54 -11.55 3.04
C ALA A 39 -7.66 -11.28 4.05
N MET A 40 -7.46 -11.76 5.27
CA MET A 40 -8.30 -11.49 6.43
C MET A 40 -7.39 -11.13 7.62
N PRO A 41 -7.37 -9.87 8.08
CA PRO A 41 -8.19 -8.74 7.63
C PRO A 41 -7.75 -8.18 6.26
N LYS A 42 -8.67 -7.43 5.62
CA LYS A 42 -8.46 -6.74 4.32
C LYS A 42 -7.61 -5.47 4.48
N THR A 43 -6.46 -5.59 5.13
CA THR A 43 -5.54 -4.47 5.37
C THR A 43 -4.27 -4.63 4.55
N ALA A 44 -3.67 -3.51 4.19
CA ALA A 44 -2.41 -3.44 3.47
C ALA A 44 -1.56 -2.30 4.00
N ILE A 45 -0.24 -2.49 4.01
CA ILE A 45 0.73 -1.44 4.28
C ILE A 45 1.49 -1.17 2.99
N LEU A 46 1.31 0.01 2.40
CA LEU A 46 2.08 0.46 1.26
C LEU A 46 3.36 1.14 1.74
N THR A 47 4.51 0.56 1.44
CA THR A 47 5.83 1.15 1.70
C THR A 47 6.37 1.78 0.42
N ILE A 48 6.58 3.09 0.45
CA ILE A 48 7.22 3.83 -0.63
C ILE A 48 8.58 4.32 -0.09
N PRO A 49 9.72 3.86 -0.62
CA PRO A 49 11.04 4.18 -0.07
C PRO A 49 11.30 5.69 0.11
N GLU A 50 10.72 6.53 -0.74
CA GLU A 50 10.88 7.98 -0.71
C GLU A 50 9.89 8.70 0.22
N PHE A 51 8.76 8.09 0.58
CA PHE A 51 7.67 8.74 1.32
C PHE A 51 7.35 8.10 2.68
N GLY A 52 7.76 6.85 2.90
CA GLY A 52 7.48 6.07 4.10
C GLY A 52 6.41 5.00 3.90
N ASP A 53 5.88 4.52 5.02
CA ASP A 53 4.83 3.51 5.11
C ASP A 53 3.44 4.13 5.30
N PHE A 54 2.45 3.57 4.60
CA PHE A 54 1.06 4.00 4.58
C PHE A 54 0.17 2.80 4.86
N GLU A 55 -0.48 2.79 6.02
CA GLU A 55 -1.45 1.76 6.38
C GLU A 55 -2.83 2.10 5.81
N GLY A 56 -3.52 1.09 5.28
CA GLY A 56 -4.86 1.26 4.73
C GLY A 56 -5.62 -0.05 4.54
N ASP A 57 -6.88 0.09 4.14
CA ASP A 57 -7.75 -1.03 3.80
C ASP A 57 -7.74 -1.31 2.29
N ILE A 58 -7.76 -2.59 1.94
CA ILE A 58 -7.96 -3.05 0.58
C ILE A 58 -9.46 -2.94 0.27
N VAL A 59 -9.82 -1.91 -0.50
CA VAL A 59 -11.23 -1.63 -0.84
C VAL A 59 -11.69 -2.33 -2.11
N TRP A 60 -10.77 -2.64 -3.02
CA TRP A 60 -11.04 -3.42 -4.21
C TRP A 60 -9.77 -4.09 -4.72
N THR A 61 -9.95 -5.21 -5.42
CA THR A 61 -8.90 -6.00 -6.07
C THR A 61 -9.33 -6.30 -7.50
N ASP A 62 -8.37 -6.28 -8.40
CA ASP A 62 -8.47 -6.64 -9.82
C ASP A 62 -7.27 -7.55 -10.14
N ASP A 63 -7.28 -8.23 -11.29
CA ASP A 63 -6.35 -9.32 -11.62
C ASP A 63 -4.87 -8.95 -11.37
N GLU A 64 -4.46 -7.72 -11.72
CA GLU A 64 -3.11 -7.19 -11.49
C GLU A 64 -3.05 -5.97 -10.56
N TYR A 65 -4.19 -5.42 -10.15
CA TYR A 65 -4.26 -4.14 -9.44
C TYR A 65 -5.01 -4.25 -8.12
N ILE A 66 -4.58 -3.46 -7.14
CA ILE A 66 -5.30 -3.31 -5.87
C ILE A 66 -5.52 -1.85 -5.55
N GLY A 67 -6.69 -1.56 -4.99
CA GLY A 67 -7.03 -0.26 -4.44
C GLY A 67 -6.88 -0.26 -2.92
N ILE A 68 -5.99 0.59 -2.41
CA ILE A 68 -5.78 0.77 -0.98
C ILE A 68 -6.38 2.12 -0.59
N HIS A 69 -7.28 2.12 0.38
CA HIS A 69 -7.80 3.33 1.01
C HIS A 69 -6.99 3.59 2.28
N PHE A 70 -6.24 4.68 2.33
CA PHE A 70 -5.38 4.96 3.48
C PHE A 70 -6.21 5.31 4.70
N HIS A 71 -5.80 4.81 5.86
CA HIS A 71 -6.34 5.32 7.11
C HIS A 71 -5.85 6.74 7.29
N GLU A 72 -6.77 7.69 7.49
CA GLU A 72 -6.48 9.12 7.69
C GLU A 72 -5.53 9.39 8.89
N ASN A 73 -5.26 8.35 9.69
CA ASN A 73 -4.29 8.35 10.76
C ASN A 73 -2.86 8.26 10.22
N HIS A 74 -2.47 9.25 9.42
CA HIS A 74 -1.09 9.57 9.09
C HIS A 74 -0.38 10.04 10.37
N LYS A 75 -0.14 9.11 11.32
CA LYS A 75 0.95 9.27 12.29
C LYS A 75 2.25 9.13 11.52
N THR A 76 2.53 10.18 10.76
CA THR A 76 3.77 10.43 10.08
C THR A 76 4.83 10.51 11.18
N THR A 77 5.46 9.38 11.51
CA THR A 77 6.80 9.42 12.09
C THR A 77 7.75 9.68 10.94
N VAL A 78 7.60 10.83 10.28
CA VAL A 78 8.75 11.48 9.67
C VAL A 78 9.59 11.90 10.86
N LYS A 79 10.57 11.07 11.20
CA LYS A 79 11.78 11.57 11.82
C LYS A 79 12.34 12.59 10.82
N LEU A 80 11.91 13.83 10.97
CA LEU A 80 12.67 14.99 10.53
C LEU A 80 14.03 14.79 11.19
N ILE A 81 14.99 14.33 10.40
CA ILE A 81 16.40 14.53 10.71
C ILE A 81 16.63 16.04 10.73
N THR A 82 16.38 16.67 11.86
CA THR A 82 16.87 18.02 12.13
C THR A 82 18.39 17.94 12.06
N GLY A 83 18.95 18.67 11.10
CA GLY A 83 20.40 18.82 10.93
C GLY A 83 21.08 19.53 12.09
#